data_AF-A0A937K0W9-F1
#
_entry.id   AF-A0A937K0W9-F1
#
_cell.length_a   1.000
_cell.length_b   1.000
_cell.length_c   1.000
_cell.angle_alpha   90.00
_cell.angle_beta   90.00
_cell.angle_gamma   90.00
#
_symmetry.space_group_name_H-M   'P 1'
#
loop_
_entity.id
_entity.type
_entity.pdbx_description
1 polymer ?
#
loop_
_entity_poly.entity_id
_entity_poly.type
_entity_poly.pdbx_seq_one_letter_code
_entity_poly.pdbx_strand_id
1 'polypeptide(L)'
;MDNDYGVLRDQQDLFFQTGINYTNYVSVASGSDKSSLFASFENNSQEGIIMNTDGYDRQNFRVNYDLEVKPWLRLSTSNLFINTETKIILAVAEEYFLI
;
A
#
# COMPACT_ATOMS: atom_id res chain seq x y z
N MET A 1 -36.84 31.47 -23.99
CA MET A 1 -35.39 31.31 -23.88
C MET A 1 -35.18 29.99 -23.17
N ASP A 2 -35.12 28.91 -23.95
CA ASP A 2 -34.81 27.58 -23.46
C ASP A 2 -33.60 27.11 -24.25
N ASN A 3 -32.53 26.79 -23.54
CA ASN A 3 -31.26 26.43 -24.14
C ASN A 3 -31.11 24.90 -24.05
N ASP A 4 -31.31 24.21 -25.17
CA ASP A 4 -31.28 22.74 -25.25
C ASP A 4 -29.86 22.13 -25.19
N TYR A 5 -28.84 22.94 -24.85
CA TYR A 5 -27.45 22.52 -24.63
C TYR A 5 -27.12 22.29 -23.15
N GLY A 6 -28.12 22.15 -22.28
CA GLY A 6 -27.94 21.98 -20.84
C GLY A 6 -27.44 20.61 -20.41
N VAL A 7 -26.52 19.96 -21.14
CA VAL A 7 -25.84 18.77 -20.63
C VAL A 7 -24.80 19.24 -19.61
N LEU A 8 -25.22 19.33 -18.34
CA LEU A 8 -24.30 19.50 -17.21
C LEU A 8 -23.41 18.26 -17.13
N ARG A 9 -22.23 18.33 -17.72
CA ARG A 9 -21.18 17.33 -17.55
C ARG A 9 -20.39 17.65 -16.30
N ASP A 10 -20.51 16.81 -15.28
CA ASP A 10 -19.64 16.89 -14.12
C ASP A 10 -18.22 16.50 -14.56
N GLN A 11 -17.34 17.50 -14.65
CA GLN A 11 -15.95 17.26 -15.03
C GLN A 11 -15.23 16.44 -13.96
N GLN A 12 -15.62 16.53 -12.68
CA GLN A 12 -14.98 15.77 -11.61
C GLN A 12 -15.25 14.27 -11.77
N ASP A 13 -16.49 13.89 -12.10
CA ASP A 13 -16.87 12.50 -12.35
C ASP A 13 -16.15 11.89 -13.57
N LEU A 14 -15.66 12.74 -14.48
CA LEU A 14 -14.87 12.31 -15.65
C LEU A 14 -13.38 12.09 -15.36
N PHE A 15 -12.84 12.69 -14.29
CA PHE A 15 -11.42 12.58 -13.94
C PHE A 15 -11.16 11.66 -12.74
N PHE A 16 -12.15 11.49 -11.86
CA PHE A 16 -12.02 10.74 -10.62
C PHE A 16 -12.83 9.44 -10.66
N GLN A 17 -12.24 8.39 -10.10
CA GLN A 17 -12.88 7.10 -9.88
C GLN A 17 -12.85 6.74 -8.39
N THR A 18 -13.73 5.84 -7.97
CA THR A 18 -13.69 5.28 -6.61
C THR A 18 -12.60 4.22 -6.54
N GLY A 19 -11.48 4.52 -5.88
CA GLY A 19 -10.44 3.54 -5.59
C GLY A 19 -10.77 2.73 -4.32
N ILE A 20 -10.51 1.43 -4.36
CA ILE A 20 -10.67 0.55 -3.19
C ILE A 20 -9.31 0.27 -2.54
N ASN A 21 -9.27 0.34 -1.21
CA ASN A 21 -8.07 0.06 -0.43
C ASN A 21 -8.29 -1.14 0.48
N TYR A 22 -7.33 -2.07 0.48
CA TYR A 22 -7.34 -3.25 1.34
C TYR A 22 -6.02 -3.35 2.11
N THR A 23 -6.12 -3.61 3.41
CA THR A 23 -4.97 -3.92 4.26
C THR A 23 -5.24 -5.21 5.01
N ASN A 24 -4.44 -6.23 4.71
CA ASN A 24 -4.46 -7.50 5.42
C ASN A 24 -3.24 -7.56 6.32
N TYR A 25 -3.45 -7.82 7.60
CA TYR A 25 -2.37 -7.87 8.58
C TYR A 25 -2.54 -9.12 9.45
N VAL A 26 -1.45 -9.87 9.59
CA VAL A 26 -1.36 -11.00 10.50
C VAL A 26 -0.06 -10.92 11.27
N SER A 27 -0.13 -11.23 12.56
CA SER A 27 1.06 -11.26 13.41
C SER A 27 0.98 -12.35 14.44
N VAL A 28 2.15 -12.87 14.80
CA VAL A 28 2.36 -13.79 15.90
C VAL A 28 3.39 -13.18 16.83
N ALA A 29 3.05 -13.10 18.10
CA ALA A 29 3.95 -12.69 19.17
C ALA A 29 4.05 -13.82 20.19
N SER A 30 5.25 -14.11 20.64
CA SER A 30 5.53 -15.11 21.67
C SER A 30 6.65 -14.61 22.57
N GLY A 31 6.51 -14.79 23.88
CA GLY A 31 7.51 -14.33 24.85
C GLY A 31 7.61 -15.28 26.03
N SER A 32 8.83 -15.40 26.55
CA SER A 32 9.17 -16.01 27.83
C SER A 32 10.05 -15.05 28.64
N ASP A 33 10.37 -15.40 29.88
CA ASP A 33 11.18 -14.56 30.78
C ASP A 33 12.53 -14.11 30.19
N LYS A 34 13.07 -14.85 29.23
CA LYS A 34 14.40 -14.60 28.64
C LYS A 34 14.39 -14.37 27.13
N SER A 35 13.25 -14.48 26.46
CA SER A 35 13.20 -14.32 25.01
C SER A 35 11.86 -13.79 24.53
N SER A 36 11.87 -12.87 23.57
CA SER A 36 10.68 -12.38 22.90
C SER A 36 10.83 -12.52 21.39
N LEU A 37 9.82 -13.07 20.72
CA LEU A 37 9.75 -13.23 19.28
C LEU A 37 8.48 -12.56 18.77
N PHE A 38 8.62 -11.73 17.74
CA PHE A 38 7.52 -11.13 17.02
C PHE A 38 7.73 -11.33 15.52
N ALA A 39 6.72 -11.85 14.85
CA ALA A 39 6.68 -11.97 13.40
C ALA A 39 5.37 -11.40 12.88
N SER A 40 5.42 -10.65 11.79
CA SER A 40 4.22 -10.09 11.17
C SER A 40 4.35 -10.03 9.66
N PHE A 41 3.20 -10.17 8.99
CA PHE A 41 3.04 -9.99 7.56
C PHE A 41 1.90 -9.01 7.31
N GLU A 42 2.14 -8.05 6.43
CA GLU A 42 1.16 -7.07 5.97
C GLU A 42 1.12 -7.11 4.44
N ASN A 43 -0.08 -7.14 3.88
CA ASN A 43 -0.33 -6.92 2.46
C ASN A 43 -1.28 -5.72 2.34
N ASN A 44 -0.76 -4.63 1.78
CA ASN A 44 -1.49 -3.39 1.55
C ASN A 44 -1.63 -3.19 0.04
N SER A 45 -2.86 -3.01 -0.42
CA SER A 45 -3.19 -2.69 -1.81
C SER A 45 -4.07 -1.44 -1.79
N GLN A 46 -3.66 -0.41 -2.50
CA GLN A 46 -4.37 0.86 -2.54
C GLN A 46 -4.62 1.25 -3.98
N GLU A 47 -5.87 1.45 -4.37
CA GLU A 47 -6.20 1.89 -5.73
C GLU A 47 -6.23 3.42 -5.83
N GLY A 48 -5.74 3.95 -6.96
CA GLY A 48 -5.76 5.37 -7.25
C GLY A 48 -7.19 5.89 -7.48
N ILE A 49 -7.43 7.14 -7.11
CA ILE A 49 -8.71 7.83 -7.37
C ILE A 49 -8.72 8.61 -8.70
N ILE A 50 -7.57 8.74 -9.37
CA ILE A 50 -7.47 9.37 -10.69
C ILE A 50 -7.50 8.26 -11.74
N MET A 51 -8.35 8.42 -12.76
CA MET A 51 -8.40 7.48 -13.87
C MET A 51 -7.01 7.36 -14.52
N ASN A 52 -6.56 6.14 -14.81
CA ASN A 52 -5.24 5.81 -15.38
C ASN A 52 -4.01 6.07 -14.47
N THR A 53 -4.17 6.44 -13.20
CA THR A 53 -3.11 6.21 -12.20
C THR A 53 -3.36 4.89 -11.52
N ASP A 54 -2.48 3.92 -11.74
CA ASP A 54 -2.57 2.69 -10.98
C ASP A 54 -2.18 2.94 -9.52
N GLY A 55 -2.77 2.09 -8.69
CA GLY A 55 -2.56 2.05 -7.27
C GLY A 55 -1.14 1.70 -6.81
N TYR A 56 -1.04 1.48 -5.50
CA TYR A 56 0.16 1.15 -4.77
C TYR A 56 -0.02 -0.18 -4.04
N ASP A 57 0.83 -1.16 -4.35
CA ASP A 57 0.86 -2.45 -3.68
C ASP A 57 2.14 -2.57 -2.83
N ARG A 58 1.99 -2.88 -1.54
CA ARG A 58 3.11 -3.07 -0.61
C ARG A 58 2.93 -4.31 0.25
N GLN A 59 3.95 -5.14 0.27
CA GLN A 59 4.04 -6.30 1.16
C GLN A 59 5.17 -6.11 2.16
N ASN A 60 4.84 -6.21 3.45
CA ASN A 60 5.80 -6.09 4.55
C ASN A 60 5.92 -7.41 5.27
N PHE A 61 7.15 -7.86 5.52
CA PHE A 61 7.45 -8.96 6.42
C PHE A 61 8.41 -8.46 7.50
N ARG A 62 8.02 -8.60 8.77
CA ARG A 62 8.84 -8.15 9.91
C ARG A 62 9.07 -9.29 10.87
N VAL A 63 10.32 -9.43 11.32
CA VAL A 63 10.73 -10.40 12.34
C VAL A 63 11.63 -9.69 13.35
N ASN A 64 11.19 -9.65 14.59
CA ASN A 64 11.95 -9.12 15.72
C ASN A 64 12.19 -10.23 16.73
N TYR A 65 13.42 -10.34 17.21
CA TYR A 65 13.79 -11.33 18.22
C TYR A 65 14.71 -10.71 19.27
N ASP A 66 14.29 -10.81 20.53
CA ASP A 66 15.04 -10.39 21.70
C ASP A 66 15.40 -11.62 22.53
N LEU A 67 16.65 -11.71 22.96
CA LEU A 67 17.18 -12.80 23.76
C LEU A 67 18.09 -12.27 24.87
N GLU A 68 17.74 -12.59 26.11
CA GLU A 68 18.60 -12.40 27.26
C GLU A 68 19.52 -13.63 27.43
N VAL A 69 20.77 -13.50 26.99
CA VAL A 69 21.76 -14.57 27.09
C VAL A 69 22.31 -14.64 28.52
N LYS A 70 22.52 -13.49 29.16
CA LYS A 70 22.89 -13.33 30.57
C LYS A 70 22.25 -12.05 31.13
N PRO A 71 22.15 -11.88 32.47
CA PRO A 71 21.61 -10.64 33.06
C PRO A 71 22.34 -9.35 32.63
N TRP A 72 23.57 -9.48 32.13
CA TRP A 72 24.37 -8.37 31.60
C TRP A 72 24.49 -8.35 30.07
N LEU A 73 23.97 -9.36 29.37
CA LEU A 73 24.10 -9.50 27.92
C LEU A 73 22.74 -9.83 27.28
N ARG A 74 22.21 -8.85 26.57
CA ARG A 74 20.99 -8.97 25.76
C ARG A 74 21.34 -8.81 24.28
N LEU A 75 20.79 -9.69 23.47
CA LEU A 75 20.86 -9.64 22.01
C LEU A 75 19.48 -9.34 21.47
N SER A 76 19.41 -8.40 20.54
CA SER A 76 18.17 -7.97 19.90
C SER A 76 18.42 -7.88 18.41
N THR A 77 17.47 -8.37 17.62
CA THR A 77 17.48 -8.26 16.17
C THR A 77 16.11 -7.82 15.67
N SER A 78 16.12 -6.94 14.68
CA SER A 78 14.92 -6.37 14.06
C SER A 78 15.14 -6.39 12.56
N ASN A 79 14.32 -7.16 11.87
CA ASN A 79 14.43 -7.38 10.44
C ASN A 79 13.11 -6.99 9.80
N LEU A 80 13.20 -6.16 8.77
CA LEU A 80 12.06 -5.70 8.00
C LEU A 80 12.40 -5.85 6.53
N PHE A 81 11.60 -6.65 5.84
CA PHE A 81 11.62 -6.77 4.39
C PHE A 81 10.35 -6.14 3.83
N ILE A 82 10.51 -5.30 2.83
CA ILE A 82 9.42 -4.59 2.18
C ILE A 82 9.60 -4.79 0.68
N ASN A 83 8.55 -5.33 0.04
CA ASN A 83 8.41 -5.24 -1.40
C ASN A 83 7.33 -4.20 -1.72
N THR A 84 7.57 -3.43 -2.77
CA THR A 84 6.66 -2.36 -3.19
C THR A 84 6.61 -2.36 -4.71
N GLU A 85 5.39 -2.47 -5.21
CA GLU A 85 5.09 -2.40 -6.63
C GLU A 85 4.24 -1.15 -6.86
N THR A 86 4.75 -0.28 -7.72
CA THR A 86 4.03 0.88 -8.22
C THR A 86 3.79 0.65 -9.69
N LYS A 87 2.53 0.64 -10.09
CA LYS A 87 2.16 0.50 -11.49
C LYS A 87 1.98 1.90 -12.07
N ILE A 88 2.51 2.13 -13.27
CA ILE A 88 2.34 3.38 -14.01
C ILE A 88 1.88 2.99 -15.41
N ILE A 89 0.70 3.46 -15.82
CA ILE A 89 0.22 3.29 -17.19
C ILE A 89 0.91 4.31 -18.09
N LEU A 90 1.78 3.84 -18.98
CA LEU A 90 2.47 4.66 -19.99
C LEU A 90 1.58 5.02 -21.20
N ALA A 91 0.29 4.66 -21.20
CA ALA A 91 -0.59 4.74 -22.37
C ALA A 91 -1.05 6.16 -22.76
N VAL A 92 -0.82 7.18 -21.92
CA VAL A 92 -1.35 8.53 -22.16
C VAL A 92 -0.49 9.36 -23.14
N ALA A 93 0.68 8.87 -23.57
CA ALA A 93 1.56 9.63 -24.46
C ALA A 93 1.23 9.51 -25.96
N GLU A 94 0.49 8.48 -26.40
CA GLU A 94 0.22 8.27 -27.84
C GLU A 94 -1.08 8.89 -28.35
N GLU A 95 -2.04 9.21 -27.47
CA GLU A 95 -3.35 9.71 -27.91
C GLU A 95 -3.39 11.24 -28.13
N TYR A 96 -2.38 11.98 -27.64
CA TYR A 96 -2.28 13.43 -27.82
C TYR A 96 -1.47 13.88 -29.05
N PHE A 97 -0.85 12.97 -29.81
CA PHE A 97 -0.11 13.32 -31.04
C PHE A 97 -0.98 13.23 -32.32
N LEU A 98 -2.27 12.91 -32.17
CA LEU A 98 -3.21 12.70 -33.30
C LEU A 98 -4.38 13.70 -33.34
N ILE A 99 -4.16 14.92 -32.87
CA ILE A 99 -5.05 16.08 -33.09
C ILE A 99 -4.27 17.32 -33.47
#